data_AF-A0AAN8JA90-F1
#
_entry.id   AF-A0AAN8JA90-F1
#
_cell.length_a   1.000
_cell.length_b   1.000
_cell.length_c   1.000
_cell.angle_alpha   90.00
_cell.angle_beta   90.00
_cell.angle_gamma   90.00
#
_symmetry.space_group_name_H-M   'P 1'
#
loop_
_entity.id
_entity.type
_entity.pdbx_description
1 polymer ?
#
loop_
_entity_poly.entity_id
_entity_poly.type
_entity_poly.pdbx_seq_one_letter_code
_entity_poly.pdbx_strand_id
1 'polypeptide(L)'
;MIKSLVKKVDTLVTKDNLKSLETKFDTGIQRIETSVESLKSEVREVKDISNELRKSLEFERNRVDEALEEISKKNAELEEKLILLEKHDRKYNILIYGVEKKQNEDISKVVYNFFAEQLELDEEILLSVRVVSDYYN
;
A
#
# COMPACT_ATOMS: atom_id res chain seq x y z
N MET A 1 -14.00 -27.84 -78.00
CA MET A 1 -14.14 -27.45 -76.58
C MET A 1 -13.89 -28.61 -75.62
N ILE A 2 -14.61 -29.74 -75.74
CA ILE A 2 -14.46 -30.92 -74.85
C ILE A 2 -13.03 -31.48 -74.83
N LYS A 3 -12.38 -31.69 -75.98
CA LYS A 3 -10.97 -32.16 -76.04
C LYS A 3 -9.96 -31.24 -75.35
N SER A 4 -10.20 -29.93 -75.35
CA SER A 4 -9.34 -28.96 -74.65
C SER A 4 -9.54 -29.03 -73.14
N LEU A 5 -10.76 -29.30 -72.68
CA LEU A 5 -11.08 -29.52 -71.27
C LEU A 5 -10.49 -30.84 -70.77
N VAL A 6 -10.64 -31.94 -71.52
CA VAL A 6 -10.03 -33.24 -71.18
C VAL A 6 -8.52 -33.11 -71.08
N LYS A 7 -7.86 -32.46 -72.04
CA LYS A 7 -6.41 -32.25 -72.01
C LYS A 7 -5.95 -31.41 -70.81
N LYS A 8 -6.73 -30.41 -70.39
CA LYS A 8 -6.47 -29.61 -69.18
C LYS A 8 -6.60 -30.45 -67.92
N VAL A 9 -7.64 -31.29 -67.82
CA VAL A 9 -7.84 -32.22 -66.72
C VAL A 9 -6.71 -33.25 -66.66
N ASP A 10 -6.30 -33.83 -67.79
CA ASP A 10 -5.18 -34.77 -67.85
C ASP A 10 -3.86 -34.13 -67.42
N THR A 11 -3.60 -32.88 -67.82
CA THR A 11 -2.41 -32.15 -67.32
C THR A 11 -2.48 -31.86 -65.82
N LEU A 12 -3.66 -31.59 -65.26
CA LEU A 12 -3.83 -31.32 -63.83
C LEU A 12 -3.77 -32.60 -62.99
N VAL A 13 -4.24 -33.73 -63.55
CA VAL A 13 -4.24 -35.07 -62.97
C VAL A 13 -3.02 -35.87 -63.46
N THR A 14 -1.93 -35.19 -63.84
CA THR A 14 -0.66 -35.90 -63.97
C THR A 14 -0.21 -36.35 -62.60
N LYS A 15 0.25 -37.59 -62.53
CA LYS A 15 0.81 -38.20 -61.31
C LYS A 15 1.88 -37.32 -60.66
N ASP A 16 2.61 -36.54 -61.45
CA ASP A 16 3.67 -35.65 -60.97
C ASP A 16 3.14 -34.38 -60.29
N ASN A 17 2.04 -33.81 -60.79
CA ASN A 17 1.39 -32.65 -60.15
C ASN A 17 0.75 -33.03 -58.80
N LEU A 18 0.12 -34.21 -58.74
CA LEU A 18 -0.43 -34.75 -57.48
C LEU A 18 0.68 -35.06 -56.46
N LYS A 19 1.79 -35.69 -56.89
CA LYS A 19 2.95 -35.93 -56.02
C LYS A 19 3.58 -34.64 -55.51
N SER A 20 3.72 -33.62 -56.37
CA SER A 20 4.27 -32.32 -55.94
C SER A 20 3.38 -31.65 -54.89
N LEU A 21 2.06 -31.77 -55.04
CA LEU A 21 1.09 -31.26 -54.09
C LEU A 21 1.16 -32.03 -52.76
N GLU A 22 1.22 -33.36 -52.81
CA GLU A 22 1.41 -34.24 -51.65
C GLU A 22 2.67 -33.86 -50.86
N THR A 23 3.82 -33.71 -51.55
CA THR A 23 5.08 -33.31 -50.89
C THR A 23 4.98 -31.93 -50.24
N LYS A 24 4.26 -30.98 -50.85
CA LYS A 24 4.03 -29.65 -50.28
C LYS A 24 3.15 -29.71 -49.04
N PHE A 25 2.11 -30.55 -49.04
CA PHE A 25 1.27 -30.77 -47.87
C PHE A 25 2.07 -31.41 -46.74
N ASP A 26 2.86 -32.46 -47.01
CA ASP A 26 3.69 -33.13 -46.01
C ASP A 26 4.69 -32.15 -45.38
N THR A 27 5.37 -31.35 -46.21
CA THR A 27 6.30 -30.33 -45.72
C THR A 27 5.58 -29.25 -44.90
N GLY A 28 4.36 -28.88 -45.31
CA GLY A 28 3.53 -27.92 -44.57
C GLY A 28 3.13 -28.45 -43.19
N ILE A 29 2.68 -29.71 -43.13
CA ILE A 29 2.30 -30.40 -41.90
C ILE A 29 3.50 -30.47 -40.95
N GLN A 30 4.67 -30.90 -41.42
CA GLN A 30 5.89 -30.97 -40.60
C GLN A 30 6.31 -29.62 -40.01
N ARG A 31 6.16 -28.53 -40.78
CA ARG A 31 6.43 -27.17 -40.28
C ARG A 31 5.44 -26.75 -39.21
N ILE A 32 4.15 -27.07 -39.40
CA ILE A 32 3.10 -26.79 -38.42
C ILE A 32 3.36 -27.58 -37.14
N GLU A 33 3.66 -28.88 -37.23
CA GLU A 33 3.98 -29.73 -36.09
C GLU A 33 5.15 -29.18 -35.28
N THR A 34 6.24 -28.79 -35.97
CA THR A 34 7.40 -28.17 -35.33
C THR A 34 7.04 -26.86 -34.62
N SER A 35 6.22 -26.03 -35.26
CA SER A 35 5.78 -24.74 -34.68
C SER A 35 4.88 -24.95 -33.47
N VAL A 36 3.99 -25.95 -33.53
CA VAL A 36 3.11 -26.32 -32.41
C VAL A 36 3.90 -26.84 -31.23
N GLU A 37 4.93 -27.66 -31.45
CA GLU A 37 5.79 -28.13 -30.35
C GLU A 37 6.62 -27.00 -29.73
N SER A 38 7.13 -26.06 -30.55
CA SER A 38 7.80 -24.85 -30.03
C SER A 38 6.86 -24.02 -29.15
N LEU A 39 5.65 -23.75 -29.63
CA LEU A 39 4.64 -23.01 -28.87
C LEU A 39 4.25 -23.72 -27.56
N LYS A 40 4.11 -25.06 -27.58
CA LYS A 40 3.85 -25.82 -26.36
C LYS A 40 4.99 -25.69 -25.35
N SER A 41 6.24 -25.64 -25.80
CA SER A 41 7.40 -25.44 -24.95
C SER A 41 7.38 -24.05 -24.31
N GLU A 42 7.18 -23.00 -25.11
CA GLU A 42 7.11 -21.61 -24.64
C GLU A 42 5.96 -21.41 -23.64
N VAL A 43 4.78 -22.00 -23.90
CA VAL A 43 3.64 -21.93 -22.98
C VAL A 43 3.95 -22.60 -21.64
N ARG A 44 4.71 -23.71 -21.62
CA ARG A 44 5.14 -24.36 -20.38
C ARG A 44 6.10 -23.47 -19.61
N GLU A 45 7.10 -22.91 -20.28
CA GLU A 45 8.07 -22.01 -19.67
C GLU A 45 7.40 -20.77 -19.05
N VAL A 46 6.50 -20.12 -19.80
CA VAL A 46 5.74 -18.97 -19.28
C VAL A 46 4.89 -19.36 -18.07
N LYS A 47 4.29 -20.56 -18.08
CA LYS A 47 3.51 -21.05 -16.94
C LYS A 47 4.38 -21.28 -15.71
N ASP A 48 5.58 -21.82 -15.88
CA ASP A 48 6.51 -22.05 -14.77
C ASP A 48 7.01 -20.72 -14.18
N ILE A 49 7.42 -19.78 -15.03
CA ILE A 49 7.77 -18.41 -14.62
C ILE A 49 6.60 -17.74 -13.87
N SER A 50 5.37 -17.87 -14.39
CA SER A 50 4.19 -17.30 -13.74
C SER A 50 3.94 -17.91 -12.36
N ASN A 51 4.21 -19.20 -12.17
CA ASN A 51 4.06 -19.87 -10.88
C ASN A 51 5.12 -19.41 -9.87
N GLU A 52 6.37 -19.24 -10.31
CA GLU A 52 7.45 -18.71 -9.48
C GLU A 52 7.19 -17.27 -9.05
N LEU A 53 6.79 -16.42 -9.99
CA LEU A 53 6.40 -15.03 -9.70
C LEU A 53 5.26 -14.97 -8.68
N ARG A 54 4.25 -15.84 -8.82
CA ARG A 54 3.15 -15.89 -7.85
C ARG A 54 3.61 -16.24 -6.45
N LYS A 55 4.51 -17.21 -6.30
CA LYS A 55 5.09 -17.59 -5.00
C LYS A 55 5.93 -16.47 -4.41
N SER A 56 6.75 -15.81 -5.23
CA SER A 56 7.57 -14.68 -4.79
C SER A 56 6.70 -13.50 -4.33
N LEU A 57 5.61 -13.22 -5.05
CA LEU A 57 4.67 -12.15 -4.68
C LEU A 57 3.92 -12.46 -3.39
N GLU A 58 3.54 -13.72 -3.17
CA GLU A 58 2.92 -14.17 -1.93
C GLU A 58 3.88 -14.04 -0.73
N PHE A 59 5.15 -14.39 -0.93
CA PHE A 59 6.18 -14.23 0.10
C PHE A 59 6.40 -12.75 0.47
N GLU A 60 6.57 -11.87 -0.51
CA GLU A 60 6.75 -10.44 -0.25
C GLU A 60 5.50 -9.81 0.36
N ARG A 61 4.29 -10.25 -0.04
CA ARG A 61 3.05 -9.81 0.60
C ARG A 61 3.04 -10.15 2.09
N ASN A 62 3.40 -11.38 2.46
CA ASN A 62 3.43 -11.79 3.86
C ASN A 62 4.42 -10.93 4.68
N ARG A 63 5.58 -10.60 4.10
CA ARG A 63 6.57 -9.70 4.75
C ARG A 63 6.02 -8.30 4.97
N VAL A 64 5.26 -7.77 4.01
CA VAL A 64 4.60 -6.46 4.15
C VAL A 64 3.55 -6.51 5.25
N ASP A 65 2.73 -7.56 5.28
CA ASP A 65 1.68 -7.72 6.29
C ASP A 65 2.29 -7.82 7.71
N GLU A 66 3.38 -8.59 7.89
CA GLU A 66 4.12 -8.68 9.15
C GLU A 66 4.71 -7.31 9.58
N ALA A 67 5.34 -6.59 8.66
CA ALA A 67 5.90 -5.27 8.95
C ALA A 67 4.82 -4.25 9.34
N LEU A 68 3.65 -4.33 8.69
CA LEU A 68 2.52 -3.45 8.97
C LEU A 68 1.92 -3.72 10.36
N GLU A 69 1.85 -4.99 10.77
CA GLU A 69 1.45 -5.36 12.13
C GLU A 69 2.43 -4.83 13.18
N GLU A 70 3.74 -4.94 12.94
CA GLU A 70 4.77 -4.42 13.86
C GLU A 70 4.68 -2.89 14.01
N ILE A 71 4.52 -2.18 12.89
CA ILE A 71 4.34 -0.71 12.91
C ILE A 71 3.07 -0.34 13.67
N SER A 72 1.96 -1.06 13.46
CA SER A 72 0.71 -0.80 14.17
C SER A 72 0.87 -0.97 15.69
N LYS A 73 1.60 -2.00 16.14
CA LYS A 73 1.89 -2.20 17.57
C LYS A 73 2.75 -1.08 18.13
N LYS A 74 3.82 -0.69 17.42
CA LYS A 74 4.69 0.42 17.83
C LYS A 74 3.95 1.75 17.91
N ASN A 75 3.04 2.02 16.97
CA ASN A 75 2.21 3.22 17.03
C ASN A 75 1.31 3.23 18.27
N ALA A 76 0.65 2.13 18.59
CA ALA A 76 -0.18 2.04 19.80
C ALA A 76 0.66 2.26 21.07
N GLU A 77 1.86 1.68 21.15
CA GLU A 77 2.78 1.91 22.27
C GLU A 77 3.24 3.37 22.38
N LEU A 78 3.50 4.04 21.25
CA LEU A 78 3.88 5.45 21.22
C LEU A 78 2.73 6.36 21.64
N GLU A 79 1.51 6.07 21.20
CA GLU A 79 0.30 6.78 21.63
C GLU A 79 0.10 6.67 23.14
N GLU A 80 0.26 5.49 23.72
CA GLU A 80 0.17 5.30 25.17
C GLU A 80 1.26 6.10 25.91
N LYS A 81 2.51 6.05 25.44
CA LYS A 81 3.62 6.84 26.01
C LYS A 81 3.36 8.33 25.93
N LEU A 82 2.79 8.83 24.83
CA LEU A 82 2.42 10.24 24.68
C LEU A 82 1.36 10.64 25.69
N ILE A 83 0.31 9.84 25.86
CA ILE A 83 -0.74 10.10 26.87
C ILE A 83 -0.13 10.14 28.28
N LEU A 84 0.80 9.23 28.59
CA LEU A 84 1.48 9.21 29.89
C LEU A 84 2.35 10.45 30.09
N LEU A 85 3.08 10.89 29.06
CA LEU A 85 3.87 12.11 29.10
C LEU A 85 2.99 13.34 29.29
N GLU A 86 1.88 13.47 28.55
CA GLU A 86 0.92 14.56 28.74
C GLU A 86 0.31 14.57 30.14
N LYS A 87 -0.06 13.40 30.67
CA LYS A 87 -0.56 13.29 32.04
C LYS A 87 0.50 13.69 33.07
N HIS A 88 1.75 13.28 32.86
CA HIS A 88 2.84 13.62 33.74
C HIS A 88 3.13 15.13 33.72
N ASP A 89 3.17 15.73 32.53
CA ASP A 89 3.37 17.17 32.36
C ASP A 89 2.23 17.98 33.00
N ARG A 90 0.98 17.51 32.85
CA ARG A 90 -0.19 18.14 33.49
C ARG A 90 -0.32 17.89 34.98
N LYS A 91 0.42 16.96 35.58
CA LYS A 91 0.28 16.60 37.01
C LYS A 91 0.49 17.80 37.95
N TYR A 92 1.28 18.79 37.52
CA TYR A 92 1.56 20.00 38.27
C TYR A 92 0.79 21.23 37.75
N ASN A 93 -0.09 21.05 36.77
CA ASN A 93 -0.84 22.14 36.14
C ASN A 93 -2.28 22.15 36.68
N ILE A 94 -2.73 23.32 37.12
CA ILE A 94 -4.13 23.56 37.50
C ILE A 94 -4.79 24.36 36.38
N LEU A 95 -5.88 23.83 35.83
CA LEU A 95 -6.69 24.53 34.83
C LEU A 95 -7.84 25.26 35.53
N ILE A 96 -7.87 26.58 35.40
CA ILE A 96 -8.91 27.43 35.99
C ILE A 96 -9.82 27.91 34.86
N TYR A 97 -11.12 27.61 34.96
CA TYR A 97 -12.13 27.96 33.97
C TYR A 97 -13.11 29.00 34.52
N GLY A 98 -13.77 29.74 33.63
CA GLY A 98 -14.82 30.69 34.01
C GLY A 98 -14.32 32.03 34.55
N VAL A 99 -13.04 32.35 34.35
CA VAL A 99 -12.49 33.68 34.67
C VAL A 99 -12.99 34.68 33.63
N GLU A 100 -13.74 35.68 34.07
CA GLU A 100 -14.29 36.72 33.20
C GLU A 100 -13.17 37.54 32.56
N LYS A 101 -13.17 37.66 31.23
CA LYS A 101 -12.10 38.36 30.51
C LYS A 101 -12.27 39.88 30.63
N LYS A 102 -11.45 40.53 31.45
CA LYS A 102 -11.36 42.00 31.48
C LYS A 102 -10.16 42.49 30.65
N GLN A 103 -10.34 43.58 29.91
CA GLN A 103 -9.25 44.21 29.18
C GLN A 103 -8.18 44.71 30.17
N ASN A 104 -6.91 44.39 29.89
CA ASN A 104 -5.74 44.78 30.68
C ASN A 104 -5.69 44.21 32.11
N GLU A 105 -6.41 43.12 32.39
CA GLU A 105 -6.33 42.44 33.69
C GLU A 105 -5.09 41.53 33.75
N ASP A 106 -4.35 41.64 34.84
CA ASP A 106 -3.22 40.75 35.14
C ASP A 106 -3.77 39.45 35.75
N ILE A 107 -3.91 38.41 34.91
CA ILE A 107 -4.40 37.10 35.34
C ILE A 107 -3.53 36.53 36.46
N SER A 108 -2.21 36.75 36.43
CA SER A 108 -1.32 36.21 37.44
C SER A 108 -1.74 36.73 38.81
N LYS A 109 -1.98 38.04 38.91
CA LYS A 109 -2.45 38.69 40.14
C LYS A 109 -3.83 38.19 40.59
N VAL A 110 -4.76 37.98 39.66
CA VAL A 110 -6.09 37.43 39.97
C VAL A 110 -5.98 36.01 40.55
N VAL A 111 -5.17 35.16 39.93
CA VAL A 111 -4.95 33.78 40.37
C VAL A 111 -4.22 33.74 41.72
N TYR A 112 -3.20 34.58 41.94
CA TYR A 112 -2.52 34.67 43.23
C TYR A 112 -3.45 35.12 44.34
N ASN A 113 -4.25 36.16 44.11
CA ASN A 113 -5.23 36.64 45.09
C ASN A 113 -6.27 35.56 45.40
N PHE A 114 -6.78 34.85 44.39
CA PHE A 114 -7.72 33.75 44.57
C PHE A 114 -7.13 32.66 45.46
N PHE A 115 -5.90 32.23 45.20
CA PHE A 115 -5.24 31.21 46.00
C PHE A 115 -4.92 31.69 47.43
N ALA A 116 -4.51 32.94 47.60
CA ALA A 116 -4.28 33.52 48.92
C ALA A 116 -5.57 33.62 49.74
N GLU A 117 -6.68 34.04 49.12
CA GLU A 117 -7.96 34.25 49.81
C GLU A 117 -8.72 32.96 50.08
N GLN A 118 -8.72 32.01 49.13
CA GLN A 118 -9.57 30.81 49.21
C GLN A 118 -8.85 29.61 49.82
N LEU A 119 -7.53 29.53 49.69
CA LEU A 119 -6.72 28.40 50.17
C LEU A 119 -5.78 28.80 51.31
N GLU A 120 -5.75 30.07 51.71
CA GLU A 120 -4.88 30.60 52.78
C GLU A 120 -3.41 30.22 52.59
N LEU A 121 -2.96 30.15 51.33
CA LEU A 121 -1.58 29.79 51.00
C LEU A 121 -0.63 30.93 51.35
N ASP A 122 0.53 30.56 51.89
CA ASP A 122 1.58 31.51 52.22
C ASP A 122 2.26 32.08 50.96
N GLU A 123 2.91 33.23 51.14
CA GLU A 123 3.57 33.96 50.06
C GLU A 123 4.71 33.16 49.41
N GLU A 124 5.35 32.27 50.18
CA GLU A 124 6.45 31.42 49.75
C GLU A 124 5.97 30.32 48.77
N ILE A 125 4.84 29.69 49.06
CA ILE A 125 4.19 28.72 48.15
C ILE A 125 3.66 29.45 46.91
N LEU A 126 3.08 30.64 47.04
CA LEU A 126 2.57 31.40 45.89
C LEU A 126 3.67 31.79 44.89
N LEU A 127 4.88 32.11 45.37
CA LEU A 127 6.04 32.39 44.51
C LEU A 127 6.49 31.18 43.67
N SER A 128 6.13 29.96 44.08
CA SER A 128 6.41 28.74 43.31
C SER A 128 5.40 28.47 42.19
N VAL A 129 4.26 29.18 42.19
CA VAL A 129 3.20 29.00 41.19
C VAL A 129 3.50 29.84 39.95
N ARG A 130 3.62 29.17 38.81
CA ARG A 130 3.75 29.82 37.51
C ARG A 130 2.40 29.85 36.80
N VAL A 131 1.91 31.05 36.52
CA VAL A 131 0.70 31.25 35.71
C VAL A 131 1.09 31.31 34.23
N VAL A 132 0.51 30.43 33.42
CA VAL A 132 0.64 30.44 31.96
C VAL A 132 -0.73 30.71 31.37
N SER A 133 -0.83 31.75 30.55
CA SER A 133 -2.08 32.25 29.98
C SER A 133 -2.05 32.06 28.47
N ASP A 134 -2.69 31.01 27.98
CA ASP A 134 -2.91 30.81 26.55
C ASP A 134 -4.28 31.38 26.17
N TYR A 135 -4.31 32.66 25.78
CA TYR A 135 -5.49 33.23 25.14
C TYR A 135 -5.53 32.75 23.68
N TYR A 136 -6.40 31.79 23.39
CA TYR A 136 -6.81 31.51 22.01
C TYR A 136 -7.59 32.74 21.50
N ASN A 137 -7.05 33.41 20.47
CA ASN A 137 -7.74 34.43 19.69
C ASN A 137 -8.62 33.79 18.62
#